data_AF-A0A7W1RM92-F1
#
_entry.id   AF-A0A7W1RM92-F1
#
_cell.length_a   1.000
_cell.length_b   1.000
_cell.length_c   1.000
_cell.angle_alpha   90.00
_cell.angle_beta   90.00
_cell.angle_gamma   90.00
#
_symmetry.space_group_name_H-M   'P 1'
#
loop_
_entity.id
_entity.type
_entity.pdbx_description
1 polymer ?
#
loop_
_entity_poly.entity_id
_entity_poly.type
_entity_poly.pdbx_seq_one_letter_code
_entity_poly.pdbx_strand_id
1 'polypeptide(L)'
;MKLNELKTILRSHPSAYPRFILPDGDQVAAHFHITEVGHVTKRFIDCGGTLHDKADTCLLGTYVADDVEHRLDAGTFAKILDLGAQVLPHDDLDVEVEYDCCVVAQYPVTTARVAGEQIELQLGEKHTDCLAKEKCGIDGEGCGSGETAETAAAPSCC
;
A
#
# COMPACT_ATOMS: atom_id res chain seq x y z
N MET A 1 3.58 -6.42 3.27
CA MET A 1 4.12 -7.48 2.40
C MET A 1 5.34 -6.95 1.68
N LYS A 2 6.39 -7.78 1.61
CA LYS A 2 7.63 -7.44 0.89
C LYS A 2 7.51 -7.70 -0.61
N LEU A 3 8.26 -6.95 -1.42
CA LEU A 3 8.21 -7.06 -2.88
C LEU A 3 8.65 -8.45 -3.39
N ASN A 4 9.65 -9.06 -2.78
CA ASN A 4 10.07 -10.44 -3.09
C ASN A 4 8.95 -11.47 -2.85
N GLU A 5 8.16 -11.33 -1.78
CA GLU A 5 7.00 -12.16 -1.47
C GLU A 5 5.91 -11.98 -2.53
N LEU A 6 5.59 -10.73 -2.89
CA LEU A 6 4.62 -10.42 -3.93
C LEU A 6 5.03 -11.03 -5.28
N LYS A 7 6.27 -10.80 -5.72
CA LYS A 7 6.82 -11.40 -6.95
C LYS A 7 6.71 -12.92 -6.93
N THR A 8 6.92 -13.55 -5.78
CA THR A 8 6.84 -15.01 -5.64
C THR A 8 5.41 -15.50 -5.85
N ILE A 9 4.42 -14.89 -5.20
CA ILE A 9 3.01 -15.26 -5.32
C ILE A 9 2.51 -15.09 -6.76
N LEU A 10 2.85 -13.97 -7.40
CA LEU A 10 2.47 -13.67 -8.79
C LEU A 10 3.06 -14.70 -9.76
N ARG A 11 4.35 -15.04 -9.62
CA ARG A 11 5.03 -16.02 -10.47
C ARG A 11 4.50 -17.45 -10.27
N SER A 12 4.02 -17.78 -9.07
CA SER A 12 3.42 -19.09 -8.80
C SER A 12 2.02 -19.25 -9.41
N HIS A 13 1.35 -18.15 -9.76
CA HIS A 13 -0.03 -18.16 -10.28
C HIS A 13 -0.18 -17.24 -11.50
N PRO A 14 0.60 -17.42 -12.57
CA PRO A 14 0.74 -16.43 -13.64
C PRO A 14 -0.56 -16.14 -14.40
N SER A 15 -1.50 -17.09 -14.43
CA SER A 15 -2.81 -16.91 -15.09
C SER A 15 -3.90 -16.36 -14.16
N ALA A 16 -3.60 -16.11 -12.89
CA ALA A 16 -4.55 -15.53 -11.95
C ALA A 16 -4.62 -14.01 -12.11
N TYR A 17 -5.74 -13.44 -11.67
CA TYR A 17 -6.01 -12.01 -11.76
C TYR A 17 -5.84 -11.36 -10.38
N PRO A 18 -4.92 -10.38 -10.23
CA PRO A 18 -4.79 -9.63 -8.99
C PRO A 18 -6.02 -8.75 -8.74
N ARG A 19 -6.37 -8.56 -7.47
CA ARG A 19 -7.37 -7.60 -7.01
C ARG A 19 -6.86 -6.86 -5.80
N PHE A 20 -6.97 -5.55 -5.79
CA PHE A 20 -6.69 -4.75 -4.61
C PHE A 20 -7.98 -4.55 -3.81
N ILE A 21 -7.97 -4.99 -2.56
CA ILE A 21 -9.08 -4.87 -1.63
C ILE A 21 -8.76 -3.72 -0.67
N LEU A 22 -9.59 -2.68 -0.69
CA LEU A 22 -9.44 -1.49 0.15
C LEU A 22 -9.78 -1.81 1.62
N PRO A 23 -9.33 -0.96 2.58
CA PRO A 23 -9.58 -1.19 4.00
C PRO A 23 -11.06 -1.28 4.40
N ASP A 24 -11.93 -0.60 3.67
CA ASP A 24 -13.39 -0.64 3.84
C ASP A 24 -14.07 -1.88 3.22
N GLY A 25 -13.30 -2.71 2.50
CA GLY A 25 -13.76 -3.90 1.81
C GLY A 25 -14.14 -3.67 0.34
N ASP A 26 -14.16 -2.42 -0.14
CA ASP A 26 -14.33 -2.12 -1.56
C ASP A 26 -13.11 -2.59 -2.37
N GLN A 27 -13.22 -2.56 -3.69
CA GLN A 27 -12.17 -3.06 -4.58
C GLN A 27 -11.80 -2.02 -5.61
N VAL A 28 -10.50 -1.88 -5.88
CA VAL A 28 -10.04 -1.20 -7.10
C VAL A 28 -10.61 -1.96 -8.30
N ALA A 29 -11.12 -1.22 -9.28
CA ALA A 29 -11.78 -1.81 -10.45
C ALA A 29 -10.85 -2.81 -11.18
N ALA A 30 -11.39 -3.94 -11.64
CA ALA A 30 -10.60 -5.02 -12.22
C ALA A 30 -9.83 -4.67 -13.51
N HIS A 31 -10.16 -3.54 -14.15
CA HIS A 31 -9.46 -2.98 -15.30
C HIS A 31 -8.43 -1.90 -14.91
N PHE A 32 -7.87 -1.99 -13.70
CA PHE A 32 -6.76 -1.13 -13.31
C PHE A 32 -5.51 -1.42 -14.14
N HIS A 33 -4.69 -0.39 -14.26
CA HIS A 33 -3.36 -0.43 -14.85
C HIS A 33 -2.33 -0.17 -13.75
N ILE A 34 -1.17 -0.80 -13.85
CA ILE A 34 0.03 -0.35 -13.12
C ILE A 34 0.78 0.58 -14.05
N THR A 35 0.78 1.88 -13.74
CA THR A 35 1.39 2.90 -14.59
C THR A 35 2.86 3.10 -14.26
N GLU A 36 3.22 2.96 -12.97
CA GLU A 36 4.57 3.25 -12.48
C GLU A 36 4.97 2.29 -11.35
N VAL A 37 6.27 1.95 -11.32
CA VAL A 37 6.93 1.29 -10.19
C VAL A 37 8.00 2.24 -9.68
N GLY A 38 7.85 2.75 -8.46
CA GLY A 38 8.69 3.80 -7.89
C GLY A 38 9.44 3.35 -6.64
N HIS A 39 10.68 3.83 -6.48
CA HIS A 39 11.38 3.82 -5.19
C HIS A 39 11.03 5.11 -4.46
N VAL A 40 10.35 5.00 -3.32
CA VAL A 40 10.02 6.15 -2.47
C VAL A 40 10.88 6.10 -1.22
N THR A 41 11.73 7.12 -1.04
CA THR A 41 12.50 7.34 0.18
C THR A 41 11.96 8.57 0.90
N LYS A 42 11.46 8.38 2.12
CA LYS A 42 11.03 9.49 2.98
C LYS A 42 12.01 9.68 4.13
N ARG A 43 12.34 10.95 4.39
CA ARG A 43 13.11 11.41 5.54
C ARG A 43 12.31 12.48 6.24
N PHE A 44 12.10 12.32 7.54
CA PHE A 44 11.26 13.22 8.30
C PHE A 44 12.06 13.90 9.41
N ILE A 45 11.58 15.08 9.79
CA ILE A 45 11.95 15.73 11.04
C ILE A 45 10.65 16.00 11.79
N ASP A 46 10.59 15.60 13.05
CA ASP A 46 9.41 15.90 13.88
C ASP A 46 9.48 17.33 14.44
N CYS A 47 8.37 17.81 15.02
CA CYS A 47 8.31 19.12 15.67
C CYS A 47 9.30 19.27 16.84
N GLY A 48 9.82 18.16 17.36
CA GLY A 48 10.83 18.13 18.39
C GLY A 48 12.27 18.21 17.88
N GLY A 49 12.48 18.22 16.57
CA GLY A 49 13.78 18.27 15.91
C GLY A 49 14.46 16.90 15.75
N THR A 50 13.79 15.79 16.07
CA THR A 50 14.35 14.45 15.86
C THR A 50 14.24 14.07 14.39
N LEU A 51 15.35 13.60 13.82
CA LEU A 51 15.36 13.05 12.47
C LEU A 51 14.88 11.60 12.51
N HIS A 52 13.92 11.28 11.65
CA HIS A 52 13.44 9.92 11.41
C HIS A 52 13.89 9.54 10.01
N ASP A 53 14.99 8.80 9.95
CA ASP A 53 15.61 8.37 8.70
C ASP A 53 14.93 7.11 8.16
N LYS A 54 14.62 7.15 6.85
CA LYS A 54 14.36 6.02 5.93
C LYS A 54 13.08 5.23 6.18
N ALA A 55 11.98 5.73 5.62
CA ALA A 55 10.93 4.86 5.11
C ALA A 55 11.18 4.66 3.61
N ASP A 56 11.78 3.52 3.24
CA ASP A 56 11.99 3.09 1.86
C ASP A 56 10.89 2.11 1.45
N THR A 57 10.13 2.43 0.39
CA THR A 57 9.06 1.58 -0.12
C THR A 57 9.11 1.43 -1.63
N CYS A 58 8.56 0.32 -2.12
CA CYS A 58 8.20 0.14 -3.52
C CYS A 58 6.77 0.65 -3.69
N LEU A 59 6.58 1.77 -4.38
CA LEU A 59 5.26 2.34 -4.65
C LEU A 59 4.79 1.93 -6.05
N LEU A 60 3.57 1.42 -6.13
CA LEU A 60 2.91 1.07 -7.37
C LEU A 60 1.83 2.12 -7.68
N GLY A 61 2.02 2.86 -8.77
CA GLY A 61 0.99 3.78 -9.28
C GLY A 61 -0.11 2.99 -9.98
N THR A 62 -1.36 3.18 -9.56
CA THR A 62 -2.53 2.60 -10.24
C THR A 62 -3.32 3.64 -11.00
N TYR A 63 -3.94 3.22 -12.10
CA TYR A 63 -4.85 4.04 -12.87
C TYR A 63 -6.03 3.21 -13.38
N VAL A 64 -7.24 3.72 -13.26
CA VAL A 64 -8.45 3.07 -13.77
C VAL A 64 -8.92 3.86 -14.99
N ALA A 65 -8.83 3.25 -16.18
CA ALA A 65 -9.23 3.86 -17.44
C ALA A 65 -10.61 3.34 -17.90
N ASP A 66 -11.16 3.88 -18.98
CA ASP A 66 -12.46 3.43 -19.51
C ASP A 66 -12.39 2.11 -20.32
N ASP A 67 -11.24 1.44 -20.36
CA ASP A 67 -11.02 0.18 -21.09
C ASP A 67 -11.43 -1.05 -20.28
N VAL A 68 -12.71 -1.16 -19.97
CA VAL A 68 -13.28 -2.16 -19.04
C VAL A 68 -13.00 -3.64 -19.35
N GLU A 69 -12.50 -3.96 -20.53
CA GLU A 69 -12.07 -5.31 -20.94
C GLU A 69 -10.60 -5.61 -20.58
N HIS A 70 -9.80 -4.59 -20.25
CA HIS A 70 -8.42 -4.77 -19.81
C HIS A 70 -8.36 -5.58 -18.52
N ARG A 71 -7.51 -6.60 -18.47
CA ARG A 71 -7.24 -7.37 -17.25
C ARG A 71 -5.75 -7.63 -17.17
N LEU A 72 -5.11 -7.11 -16.12
CA LEU A 72 -3.73 -7.42 -15.82
C LEU A 72 -3.66 -8.83 -15.19
N ASP A 73 -3.03 -9.78 -15.87
CA ASP A 73 -2.73 -11.08 -15.28
C ASP A 73 -1.48 -11.00 -14.37
N ALA A 74 -1.37 -11.93 -13.43
CA ALA A 74 -0.28 -11.97 -12.46
C ALA A 74 1.10 -12.16 -13.10
N GLY A 75 1.20 -12.90 -14.21
CA GLY A 75 2.45 -13.09 -14.93
C GLY A 75 2.95 -11.78 -15.56
N THR A 76 2.07 -11.01 -16.16
CA THR A 76 2.34 -9.68 -16.68
C THR A 76 2.68 -8.71 -15.54
N PHE A 77 1.96 -8.78 -14.42
CA PHE A 77 2.27 -7.97 -13.25
C PHE A 77 3.68 -8.25 -12.71
N ALA A 78 4.07 -9.53 -12.58
CA ALA A 78 5.42 -9.90 -12.16
C ALA A 78 6.50 -9.32 -13.08
N LYS A 79 6.28 -9.31 -14.40
CA LYS A 79 7.20 -8.69 -15.37
C LYS A 79 7.32 -7.18 -15.17
N ILE A 80 6.21 -6.49 -14.87
CA ILE A 80 6.22 -5.06 -14.55
C ILE A 80 7.08 -4.81 -13.30
N LEU A 81 6.92 -5.63 -12.25
CA LEU A 81 7.74 -5.52 -11.04
C LEU A 81 9.23 -5.82 -11.29
N ASP A 82 9.54 -6.66 -12.27
CA ASP A 82 10.92 -6.94 -12.67
C ASP A 82 11.57 -5.75 -13.40
N LEU A 83 10.81 -5.00 -14.21
CA LEU A 83 11.30 -3.74 -14.80
C LEU A 83 11.68 -2.72 -13.72
N GLY A 84 10.98 -2.75 -12.57
CA GLY A 84 11.25 -1.92 -11.41
C GLY A 84 12.64 -2.09 -10.80
N ALA A 85 13.35 -3.19 -11.06
CA ALA A 85 14.73 -3.41 -10.57
C ALA A 85 15.73 -2.35 -11.08
N GLN A 86 15.36 -1.57 -12.11
CA GLN A 86 16.17 -0.45 -12.60
C GLN A 86 16.14 0.78 -11.69
N VAL A 87 15.13 0.90 -10.83
CA VAL A 87 14.94 2.06 -9.95
C VAL A 87 14.90 1.68 -8.46
N LEU A 88 14.58 0.43 -8.14
CA LEU A 88 14.53 -0.07 -6.76
C LEU A 88 15.92 -0.53 -6.31
N PRO A 89 16.37 -0.19 -5.09
CA PRO A 89 17.68 -0.59 -4.57
C PRO A 89 17.78 -2.10 -4.26
N HIS A 90 16.67 -2.73 -3.90
CA HIS A 90 16.56 -4.17 -3.60
C HIS A 90 15.07 -4.58 -3.57
N ASP A 91 14.82 -5.90 -3.54
CA ASP A 91 13.46 -6.45 -3.48
C ASP A 91 12.92 -6.65 -2.04
N ASP A 92 13.73 -6.37 -1.01
CA ASP A 92 13.29 -6.38 0.40
C ASP A 92 12.65 -5.03 0.82
N LEU A 93 11.73 -4.53 0.00
CA LEU A 93 10.98 -3.29 0.23
C LEU A 93 9.53 -3.62 0.54
N ASP A 94 8.92 -2.88 1.46
CA ASP A 94 7.47 -2.92 1.63
C ASP A 94 6.78 -2.34 0.40
N VAL A 95 5.72 -3.01 -0.06
CA VAL A 95 4.95 -2.60 -1.22
C VAL A 95 3.80 -1.70 -0.78
N GLU A 96 3.68 -0.55 -1.42
CA GLU A 96 2.55 0.36 -1.31
C GLU A 96 1.88 0.54 -2.67
N VAL A 97 0.58 0.82 -2.66
CA VAL A 97 -0.23 1.09 -3.84
C VAL A 97 -0.76 2.51 -3.72
N GLU A 98 -0.50 3.32 -4.74
CA GLU A 98 -1.14 4.62 -4.90
C GLU A 98 -2.41 4.45 -5.74
N TYR A 99 -3.55 4.88 -5.18
CA TYR A 99 -4.85 4.80 -5.81
C TYR A 99 -5.58 6.14 -5.71
N ASP A 100 -6.13 6.59 -6.83
CA ASP A 100 -6.89 7.83 -6.96
C ASP A 100 -8.37 7.51 -7.16
N CYS A 101 -9.16 7.59 -6.08
CA CYS A 101 -10.62 7.48 -6.14
C CYS A 101 -11.29 8.86 -6.13
N CYS A 102 -11.07 9.60 -5.04
CA CYS A 102 -11.49 10.97 -4.82
C CYS A 102 -10.29 11.85 -4.45
N VAL A 103 -9.32 11.24 -3.79
CA VAL A 103 -8.01 11.79 -3.45
C VAL A 103 -6.97 10.71 -3.72
N VAL A 104 -5.76 11.13 -4.05
CA VAL A 104 -4.63 10.22 -4.17
C VAL A 104 -4.23 9.73 -2.79
N ALA A 105 -4.40 8.44 -2.55
CA ALA A 105 -4.08 7.78 -1.29
C ALA A 105 -3.06 6.66 -1.50
N GLN A 106 -2.15 6.49 -0.53
CA GLN A 106 -1.13 5.43 -0.54
C GLN A 106 -1.49 4.37 0.51
N TYR A 107 -1.63 3.13 0.06
CA TYR A 107 -2.02 2.00 0.90
C TYR A 107 -0.92 0.95 0.94
N PRO A 108 -0.42 0.53 2.12
CA PRO A 108 0.45 -0.64 2.22
C PRO A 108 -0.29 -1.91 1.80
N VAL A 109 0.37 -2.77 1.03
CA VAL A 109 -0.11 -4.13 0.81
C VAL A 109 0.21 -4.93 2.06
N THR A 110 -0.80 -5.30 2.83
CA THR A 110 -0.62 -5.98 4.12
C THR A 110 -0.41 -7.47 3.91
N THR A 111 -1.30 -8.12 3.17
CA THR A 111 -1.30 -9.56 2.90
C THR A 111 -1.76 -9.86 1.48
N ALA A 112 -1.46 -11.06 0.99
CA ALA A 112 -2.00 -11.57 -0.25
C ALA A 112 -2.60 -12.97 -0.03
N ARG A 113 -3.75 -13.24 -0.64
CA ARG A 113 -4.42 -14.54 -0.59
C ARG A 113 -4.79 -15.00 -1.99
N VAL A 114 -4.51 -16.26 -2.30
CA VAL A 114 -4.97 -16.90 -3.53
C VAL A 114 -6.35 -17.52 -3.29
N ALA A 115 -7.32 -17.16 -4.12
CA ALA A 115 -8.70 -17.65 -4.06
C ALA A 115 -9.17 -18.02 -5.47
N GLY A 116 -8.99 -19.29 -5.85
CA GLY A 116 -9.29 -19.76 -7.20
C GLY A 116 -8.39 -19.09 -8.23
N GLU A 117 -8.99 -18.38 -9.19
CA GLU A 117 -8.28 -17.64 -10.24
C GLU A 117 -7.95 -16.19 -9.83
N GLN A 118 -8.10 -15.83 -8.55
CA GLN A 118 -7.85 -14.49 -8.05
C GLN A 118 -6.68 -14.48 -7.05
N ILE A 119 -5.93 -13.38 -7.05
CA ILE A 119 -4.95 -13.04 -6.00
C ILE A 119 -5.46 -11.77 -5.32
N GLU A 120 -6.03 -11.91 -4.14
CA GLU A 120 -6.54 -10.79 -3.34
C GLU A 120 -5.39 -10.16 -2.56
N LEU A 121 -5.05 -8.93 -2.90
CA LEU A 121 -4.05 -8.09 -2.24
C LEU A 121 -4.79 -7.17 -1.27
N GLN A 122 -4.67 -7.45 0.02
CA GLN A 122 -5.34 -6.69 1.07
C GLN A 122 -4.56 -5.40 1.34
N LEU A 123 -5.22 -4.26 1.16
CA LEU A 123 -4.66 -2.94 1.42
C LEU A 123 -4.94 -2.52 2.88
N GLY A 124 -3.95 -1.93 3.53
CA GLY A 124 -4.06 -1.41 4.89
C GLY A 124 -4.16 0.11 4.91
N GLU A 125 -4.47 0.66 6.09
CA GLU A 125 -4.48 2.11 6.32
C GLU A 125 -3.10 2.61 6.74
N LYS A 126 -2.83 3.89 6.45
CA LYS A 126 -1.71 4.63 7.03
C LYS A 126 -2.26 5.69 7.97
N HIS A 127 -1.70 5.76 9.15
CA HIS A 127 -2.06 6.79 10.13
C HIS A 127 -0.95 7.80 10.28
N THR A 128 -1.32 9.07 10.36
CA THR A 128 -0.42 10.15 10.77
C THR A 128 -0.37 10.21 12.28
N ASP A 129 0.80 10.48 12.86
CA ASP A 129 0.92 10.75 14.30
C ASP A 129 1.89 11.92 14.56
N CYS A 130 1.68 12.62 15.67
CA CYS A 130 2.67 13.55 16.19
C CYS A 130 3.72 12.77 16.97
N LEU A 131 4.95 12.64 16.43
CA LEU A 131 6.02 11.90 17.11
C LEU A 131 6.68 12.68 18.26
N ALA A 132 6.31 13.94 18.47
CA ALA A 132 6.86 14.82 19.50
C ALA A 132 5.77 15.31 20.49
N LYS A 133 4.84 14.42 20.90
CA LYS A 133 3.64 14.75 21.68
C LYS A 133 3.91 15.64 22.89
N GLU A 134 4.88 15.28 23.72
CA GLU A 134 5.27 16.06 24.91
C GLU A 134 5.73 17.48 24.56
N LYS A 135 6.60 17.62 23.56
CA LYS A 135 7.12 18.94 23.13
C LYS A 135 6.04 19.80 22.49
N CYS A 136 5.00 19.18 21.95
CA CYS A 136 3.85 19.86 21.36
C CYS A 136 2.72 20.12 22.37
N GLY A 137 2.87 19.70 23.64
CA GLY A 137 1.82 19.87 24.67
C GLY A 137 0.55 19.05 24.39
N ILE A 138 0.69 17.90 23.73
CA ILE A 138 -0.41 17.00 23.42
C ILE A 138 -0.51 15.95 24.52
N ASP A 139 -1.51 16.09 25.38
CA ASP A 139 -1.82 15.13 26.44
C ASP A 139 -2.80 14.07 25.91
N GLY A 140 -2.30 12.88 25.57
CA GLY A 140 -3.12 11.72 25.19
C GLY A 140 -2.88 11.14 23.80
N GLU A 141 -3.69 10.12 23.49
CA GLU A 141 -3.67 9.35 22.25
C GLU A 141 -4.40 10.09 21.11
N GLY A 142 -3.70 10.29 19.99
CA GLY A 142 -4.27 10.91 18.77
C GLY A 142 -5.12 9.92 17.97
N CYS A 143 -5.77 10.40 16.90
CA CYS A 143 -6.51 9.56 15.96
C CYS A 143 -5.51 8.57 15.30
N GLY A 144 -5.41 7.33 15.78
CA GLY A 144 -4.55 6.29 15.22
C GLY A 144 -3.82 5.36 16.20
N SER A 145 -3.94 5.54 17.52
CA SER A 145 -3.40 4.55 18.46
C SER A 145 -4.37 3.38 18.62
N GLY A 146 -4.20 2.38 17.75
CA GLY A 146 -4.90 1.12 17.89
C GLY A 146 -4.38 0.32 19.08
N GLU A 147 -5.06 0.41 20.23
CA GLU A 147 -5.20 -0.75 21.11
C GLU A 147 -6.46 -1.53 20.69
N THR A 148 -6.33 -2.85 20.67
CA THR A 148 -7.33 -3.82 20.27
C THR A 148 -8.68 -3.61 20.95
N ALA A 149 -9.73 -3.70 20.14
CA ALA A 149 -11.14 -3.53 20.47
C ALA A 149 -11.59 -4.05 21.86
N GLU A 150 -12.23 -3.18 22.63
CA GLU A 150 -13.60 -3.43 23.13
C GLU A 150 -14.27 -2.10 23.56
N THR A 151 -15.37 -1.76 22.87
CA THR A 151 -16.41 -0.80 23.31
C THR A 151 -15.98 0.63 23.65
N ALA A 152 -15.66 1.43 22.64
CA ALA A 152 -16.01 2.86 22.64
C ALA A 152 -16.07 3.35 21.20
N ALA A 153 -17.06 4.19 20.89
CA ALA A 153 -17.20 4.81 19.58
C ALA A 153 -15.89 5.52 19.22
N ALA A 154 -15.20 5.01 18.19
CA ALA A 154 -14.02 5.67 17.65
C ALA A 154 -14.41 7.12 17.28
N PRO A 155 -13.60 8.13 17.66
CA PRO A 155 -13.83 9.48 17.18
C PRO A 155 -13.78 9.45 15.65
N SER A 156 -14.86 9.93 15.04
CA SER A 156 -14.96 10.11 13.59
C SER A 156 -13.86 11.08 13.17
N CYS A 157 -12.80 10.53 12.61
CA CYS A 157 -11.89 11.23 11.71
C CYS A 157 -12.30 10.80 10.30
N CYS A 158 -12.56 11.79 9.44
CA CYS A 158 -13.23 11.71 8.15
C CYS A 158 -12.79 10.56 7.23
#